data_AF-A0A813L4V3-F1
#
_entry.id   AF-A0A813L4V3-F1
#
_cell.length_a   1.000
_cell.length_b   1.000
_cell.length_c   1.000
_cell.angle_alpha   90.00
_cell.angle_beta   90.00
_cell.angle_gamma   90.00
#
_symmetry.space_group_name_H-M   'P 1'
#
loop_
_entity.id
_entity.type
_entity.pdbx_description
1 polymer ?
#
loop_
_entity_poly.entity_id
_entity_poly.type
_entity_poly.pdbx_seq_one_letter_code
_entity_poly.pdbx_strand_id
1 'polypeptide(L)'
;WENEWAKQSRDTGTTFTEMQYAYYQQIKHALAARDRAFAELGSDVSAWRQRQREIREILWKQVFFPLEDLAGARNPGESLPPPPARGFGIFSDHRGFQIHSMVLETRPGAHVPISVWVPARPTPGEKMPLVIIAPGHHPDGFRDHEHQKLAINLVLGAGLAVLMFDPIAQGERHQFIGRNFTAGECGFDAASCLVHKQPCTRAHDAIGQQLFLLSRSLAAYFIHDVMRIIDFVVGKLEYVD
;
A
#
# COMPACT_ATOMS: atom_id res chain seq x y z
N TRP A 1 32.89 1.02 14.00
CA TRP A 1 32.03 2.05 13.40
C TRP A 1 31.01 2.50 14.45
N GLU A 2 31.46 3.30 15.42
CA GLU A 2 30.55 4.10 16.23
C GLU A 2 30.12 5.29 15.39
N ASN A 3 28.87 5.27 14.90
CA ASN A 3 28.35 6.32 14.04
C ASN A 3 28.29 7.66 14.80
N GLU A 4 28.78 8.72 14.17
CA GLU A 4 28.85 10.10 14.69
C GLU A 4 27.52 10.64 15.26
N TRP A 5 26.40 10.04 14.88
CA TRP A 5 25.06 10.28 15.43
C TRP A 5 24.96 10.06 16.94
N ALA A 6 25.68 9.06 17.49
CA ALA A 6 25.66 8.79 18.92
C ALA A 6 26.34 9.91 19.73
N LYS A 7 27.28 10.65 19.13
CA LYS A 7 28.02 11.73 19.80
C LYS A 7 27.23 13.05 19.86
N GLN A 8 26.36 13.32 18.88
CA GLN A 8 25.50 14.52 18.87
C GLN A 8 24.32 14.45 19.86
N SER A 9 23.96 13.27 20.34
CA SER A 9 22.76 13.06 21.18
C SER A 9 22.86 13.48 22.65
N ARG A 10 24.07 13.79 23.16
CA ARG A 10 24.28 14.01 24.60
C ARG A 10 23.85 15.38 25.09
N ASP A 11 23.58 16.33 24.19
CA ASP A 11 23.35 17.74 24.55
C ASP A 11 21.90 18.24 24.41
N THR A 12 20.93 17.38 24.05
CA THR A 12 19.53 17.80 23.88
C THR A 12 18.56 16.86 24.60
N GLY A 13 18.21 17.18 25.85
CA GLY A 13 16.95 16.76 26.50
C GLY A 13 16.50 15.30 26.27
N THR A 14 17.34 14.37 26.69
CA THR A 14 17.26 12.91 26.94
C THR A 14 16.04 12.02 26.66
N THR A 15 14.81 12.43 26.33
CA THR A 15 13.71 11.44 26.18
C THR A 15 13.53 10.87 24.78
N PHE A 16 13.60 11.71 23.75
CA PHE A 16 13.34 11.29 22.37
C PHE A 16 14.47 10.42 21.81
N THR A 17 15.73 10.77 22.10
CA THR A 17 16.89 10.04 21.58
C THR A 17 17.09 8.70 22.27
N GLU A 18 16.73 8.57 23.55
CA GLU A 18 16.74 7.29 24.27
C GLU A 18 15.68 6.33 23.72
N MET A 19 14.47 6.81 23.41
CA MET A 19 13.44 5.99 22.76
C MET A 19 13.87 5.53 21.37
N GLN A 20 14.43 6.43 20.55
CA GLN A 20 14.94 6.06 19.23
C GLN A 20 16.08 5.04 19.32
N TYR A 21 16.99 5.20 20.28
CA TYR A 21 18.07 4.25 20.50
C TYR A 21 17.55 2.89 20.96
N ALA A 22 16.64 2.86 21.94
CA ALA A 22 16.01 1.62 22.40
C ALA A 22 15.27 0.90 21.26
N TYR A 23 14.52 1.63 20.45
CA TYR A 23 13.86 1.10 19.25
C TYR A 23 14.86 0.52 18.25
N TYR A 24 15.97 1.23 18.00
CA TYR A 24 17.03 0.74 17.13
C TYR A 24 17.69 -0.54 17.65
N GLN A 25 17.88 -0.67 18.96
CA GLN A 25 18.39 -1.91 19.57
C GLN A 25 17.38 -3.06 19.43
N GLN A 26 16.08 -2.79 19.59
CA GLN A 26 15.04 -3.79 19.34
C GLN A 26 15.06 -4.28 17.88
N ILE A 27 15.22 -3.37 16.90
CA ILE A 27 15.37 -3.74 15.49
C ILE A 27 16.57 -4.66 15.31
N LYS A 28 17.74 -4.31 15.86
CA LYS A 28 18.95 -5.15 15.77
C LYS A 28 18.74 -6.53 16.36
N HIS A 29 18.10 -6.62 17.52
CA HIS A 29 17.80 -7.90 18.15
C HIS A 29 16.85 -8.75 17.29
N ALA A 30 15.82 -8.15 16.71
CA ALA A 30 14.89 -8.82 15.81
C ALA A 30 15.58 -9.32 14.53
N LEU A 31 16.46 -8.49 13.92
CA LEU A 31 17.24 -8.88 12.74
C LEU A 31 18.21 -10.03 13.06
N ALA A 32 18.91 -9.98 14.18
CA ALA A 32 19.80 -11.07 14.59
C ALA A 32 19.04 -12.37 14.89
N ALA A 33 17.86 -12.29 15.50
CA ALA A 33 16.99 -13.46 15.72
C ALA A 33 16.49 -14.04 14.39
N ARG A 34 16.11 -13.18 13.44
CA ARG A 34 15.74 -13.57 12.08
C ARG A 34 16.89 -14.31 11.38
N ASP A 35 18.11 -13.80 11.46
CA ASP A 35 19.27 -14.39 10.78
C ASP A 35 19.65 -15.76 11.35
N ARG A 36 19.57 -15.93 12.68
CA ARG A 36 19.73 -17.27 13.31
C ARG A 36 18.67 -18.24 12.81
N ALA A 37 17.40 -17.83 12.83
CA ALA A 37 16.31 -18.67 12.34
C ALA A 37 16.49 -19.04 10.85
N PHE A 38 16.97 -18.13 10.00
CA PHE A 38 17.26 -18.43 8.60
C PHE A 38 18.40 -19.44 8.43
N ALA A 39 19.47 -19.34 9.23
CA ALA A 39 20.60 -20.26 9.15
C ALA A 39 20.22 -21.71 9.50
N GLU A 40 19.22 -21.90 10.36
CA GLU A 40 18.74 -23.22 10.80
C GLU A 40 17.85 -23.94 9.77
N LEU A 41 17.27 -23.22 8.79
CA LEU A 41 16.32 -23.79 7.83
C LEU A 41 16.97 -24.70 6.77
N GLY A 42 18.21 -24.42 6.39
CA GLY A 42 18.89 -25.13 5.30
C GLY A 42 18.06 -25.20 4.01
N SER A 43 18.01 -26.38 3.38
CA SER A 43 17.22 -26.65 2.17
C SER A 43 15.90 -27.39 2.42
N ASP A 44 15.48 -27.55 3.69
CA ASP A 44 14.26 -28.29 4.03
C ASP A 44 12.99 -27.49 3.71
N VAL A 45 12.28 -27.92 2.66
CA VAL A 45 11.02 -27.31 2.21
C VAL A 45 9.96 -27.28 3.31
N SER A 46 9.90 -28.29 4.19
CA SER A 46 8.92 -28.36 5.26
C SER A 46 9.19 -27.30 6.34
N ALA A 47 10.46 -27.12 6.71
CA ALA A 47 10.92 -26.07 7.61
C ALA A 47 10.64 -24.68 7.02
N TRP A 48 10.91 -24.49 5.72
CA TRP A 48 10.58 -23.25 5.01
C TRP A 48 9.07 -22.94 5.02
N ARG A 49 8.21 -23.94 4.78
CA ARG A 49 6.75 -23.79 4.86
C ARG A 49 6.29 -23.44 6.27
N GLN A 50 6.89 -24.04 7.29
CA GLN A 50 6.61 -23.72 8.69
C GLN A 50 6.99 -22.27 9.01
N ARG A 51 8.19 -21.85 8.60
CA ARG A 51 8.64 -20.46 8.76
C ARG A 51 7.71 -19.45 8.08
N GLN A 52 7.24 -19.76 6.88
CA GLN A 52 6.28 -18.90 6.17
C GLN A 52 4.96 -18.74 6.95
N ARG A 53 4.46 -19.78 7.63
CA ARG A 53 3.28 -19.67 8.51
C ARG A 53 3.57 -18.77 9.70
N GLU A 54 4.71 -18.95 10.36
CA GLU A 54 5.11 -18.11 11.50
C GLU A 54 5.25 -16.63 11.13
N ILE A 55 5.88 -16.33 9.99
CA ILE A 55 6.01 -14.95 9.50
C ILE A 55 4.64 -14.35 9.18
N ARG A 56 3.72 -15.12 8.57
CA ARG A 56 2.34 -14.67 8.35
C ARG A 56 1.65 -14.32 9.66
N GLU A 57 1.78 -15.16 10.69
CA GLU A 57 1.22 -14.90 12.02
C GLU A 57 1.81 -13.65 12.68
N ILE A 58 3.13 -13.45 12.57
CA ILE A 58 3.80 -12.25 13.09
C ILE A 58 3.28 -11.01 12.37
N LEU A 59 3.26 -11.01 11.04
CA LEU A 59 2.77 -9.89 10.25
C LEU A 59 1.31 -9.60 10.56
N TRP A 60 0.48 -10.62 10.72
CA TRP A 60 -0.91 -10.47 11.12
C TRP A 60 -1.02 -9.75 12.48
N LYS A 61 -0.30 -10.23 13.50
CA LYS A 61 -0.35 -9.64 14.84
C LYS A 61 0.28 -8.26 14.96
N GLN A 62 1.24 -7.92 14.11
CA GLN A 62 2.00 -6.67 14.22
C GLN A 62 1.49 -5.57 13.29
N VAL A 63 0.98 -5.94 12.11
CA VAL A 63 0.48 -5.00 11.11
C VAL A 63 -1.03 -4.93 11.16
N PHE A 64 -1.70 -6.06 11.32
CA PHE A 64 -3.15 -6.22 11.18
C PHE A 64 -3.88 -6.38 12.52
N PHE A 65 -3.29 -5.98 13.65
CA PHE A 65 -3.97 -6.02 14.95
C PHE A 65 -3.94 -4.64 15.63
N PRO A 66 -5.04 -4.20 16.27
CA PRO A 66 -6.40 -4.75 16.19
C PRO A 66 -7.14 -4.20 14.95
N LEU A 67 -7.65 -5.09 14.10
CA LEU A 67 -8.40 -4.73 12.88
C LEU A 67 -9.88 -5.14 12.90
N GLU A 68 -10.39 -5.57 14.05
CA GLU A 68 -11.77 -6.00 14.24
C GLU A 68 -12.80 -4.97 13.71
N ASP A 69 -12.43 -3.69 13.71
CA ASP A 69 -13.25 -2.58 13.21
C ASP A 69 -12.98 -2.16 11.75
N LEU A 70 -11.92 -2.64 11.09
CA LEU A 70 -11.82 -2.49 9.64
C LEU A 70 -12.82 -3.46 9.05
N ALA A 71 -14.07 -3.00 8.87
CA ALA A 71 -15.18 -3.78 8.34
C ALA A 71 -14.73 -4.72 7.20
N GLY A 72 -14.61 -6.01 7.52
CA GLY A 72 -14.18 -7.05 6.59
C GLY A 72 -12.79 -7.65 6.81
N ALA A 73 -11.91 -7.06 7.64
CA ALA A 73 -10.60 -7.62 7.96
C ALA A 73 -10.74 -8.88 8.84
N ARG A 74 -11.08 -9.99 8.20
CA ARG A 74 -11.06 -11.33 8.81
C ARG A 74 -9.67 -11.95 8.68
N ASN A 75 -9.44 -13.01 9.44
CA ASN A 75 -8.18 -13.75 9.48
C ASN A 75 -7.57 -13.98 8.08
N PRO A 76 -6.23 -14.02 7.95
CA PRO A 76 -5.56 -14.33 6.69
C PRO A 76 -6.11 -15.62 6.10
N GLY A 77 -6.67 -15.55 4.89
CA GLY A 77 -7.16 -16.74 4.16
C GLY A 77 -8.67 -16.82 3.97
N GLU A 78 -9.47 -15.94 4.58
CA GLU A 78 -10.90 -15.81 4.22
C GLU A 78 -11.06 -14.86 3.02
N SER A 79 -11.52 -15.38 1.88
CA SER A 79 -11.90 -14.54 0.75
C SER A 79 -13.23 -13.84 1.06
N LEU A 80 -13.26 -12.53 0.82
CA LEU A 80 -14.46 -11.73 0.95
C LEU A 80 -15.17 -11.65 -0.40
N PRO A 81 -16.50 -11.45 -0.43
CA PRO A 81 -17.17 -11.16 -1.68
C PRO A 81 -16.54 -9.91 -2.33
N PRO A 82 -16.50 -9.83 -3.67
CA PRO A 82 -15.97 -8.67 -4.37
C PRO A 82 -16.55 -7.36 -3.82
N PRO A 83 -15.73 -6.32 -3.59
CA PRO A 83 -16.23 -5.04 -3.12
C PRO A 83 -17.21 -4.42 -4.11
N PRO A 84 -18.16 -3.58 -3.64
CA PRO A 84 -18.95 -2.74 -4.53
C PRO A 84 -18.03 -1.95 -5.46
N ALA A 85 -18.37 -1.92 -6.74
CA ALA A 85 -17.58 -1.24 -7.76
C ALA A 85 -18.52 -0.45 -8.69
N ARG A 86 -18.08 0.76 -9.06
CA ARG A 86 -18.78 1.64 -10.00
C ARG A 86 -17.85 2.03 -11.13
N GLY A 87 -18.24 1.73 -12.37
CA GLY A 87 -17.54 2.18 -13.57
C GLY A 87 -17.94 3.61 -13.95
N PHE A 88 -16.98 4.36 -14.50
CA PHE A 88 -17.18 5.75 -14.93
C PHE A 88 -16.94 5.96 -16.42
N GLY A 89 -16.17 5.09 -17.07
CA GLY A 89 -15.92 5.21 -18.49
C GLY A 89 -14.92 4.20 -19.01
N ILE A 90 -14.95 4.03 -20.33
CA ILE A 90 -14.00 3.24 -21.10
C ILE A 90 -13.38 4.19 -22.13
N PHE A 91 -12.06 4.30 -22.10
CA PHE A 91 -11.28 5.14 -23.01
C PHE A 91 -10.51 4.23 -23.96
N SER A 92 -10.72 4.40 -25.26
CA SER A 92 -9.98 3.65 -26.28
C SER A 92 -8.84 4.49 -26.83
N ASP A 93 -7.65 3.92 -26.89
CA ASP A 93 -6.47 4.56 -27.47
C ASP A 93 -6.18 3.99 -28.88
N HIS A 94 -5.81 4.85 -29.81
CA HIS A 94 -5.46 4.49 -31.19
C HIS A 94 -4.33 3.46 -31.30
N ARG A 95 -3.48 3.33 -30.27
CA ARG A 95 -2.41 2.33 -30.19
C ARG A 95 -2.92 0.90 -29.95
N GLY A 96 -4.22 0.70 -29.68
CA GLY A 96 -4.84 -0.62 -29.60
C GLY A 96 -5.03 -1.16 -28.18
N PHE A 97 -5.27 -0.29 -27.20
CA PHE A 97 -5.66 -0.68 -25.85
C PHE A 97 -6.84 0.16 -25.34
N GLN A 98 -7.46 -0.29 -24.25
CA GLN A 98 -8.56 0.38 -23.57
C GLN A 98 -8.21 0.58 -22.08
N ILE A 99 -8.76 1.65 -21.51
CA ILE A 99 -8.66 1.97 -20.08
C ILE A 99 -10.07 2.05 -19.50
N HIS A 100 -10.38 1.21 -18.53
CA HIS A 100 -11.64 1.22 -17.79
C HIS A 100 -11.41 1.96 -16.47
N SER A 101 -12.08 3.10 -16.28
CA SER A 101 -12.03 3.86 -15.03
C SER A 101 -13.15 3.40 -14.10
N MET A 102 -12.79 3.02 -12.87
CA MET A 102 -13.72 2.53 -11.87
C MET A 102 -13.33 3.02 -10.47
N VAL A 103 -14.27 2.94 -9.52
CA VAL A 103 -14.01 3.12 -8.09
C VAL A 103 -14.56 1.93 -7.34
N LEU A 104 -13.78 1.37 -6.42
CA LEU A 104 -14.22 0.33 -5.49
C LEU A 104 -14.44 0.92 -4.10
N GLU A 105 -15.43 0.41 -3.39
CA GLU A 105 -15.60 0.67 -1.96
C GLU A 105 -14.93 -0.46 -1.17
N THR A 106 -13.69 -0.26 -0.73
CA THR A 106 -12.91 -1.32 -0.06
C THR A 106 -13.32 -1.52 1.38
N ARG A 107 -13.83 -0.46 2.03
CA ARG A 107 -14.46 -0.43 3.37
C ARG A 107 -15.59 0.60 3.33
N PRO A 108 -16.56 0.58 4.26
CA PRO A 108 -17.63 1.57 4.31
C PRO A 108 -17.10 3.01 4.22
N GLY A 109 -17.50 3.73 3.17
CA GLY A 109 -17.07 5.11 2.88
C GLY A 109 -15.65 5.25 2.32
N ALA A 110 -14.84 4.19 2.29
CA ALA A 110 -13.48 4.20 1.75
C ALA A 110 -13.48 3.82 0.26
N HIS A 111 -13.39 4.85 -0.57
CA HIS A 111 -13.39 4.73 -2.02
C HIS A 111 -11.96 4.67 -2.58
N VAL A 112 -11.69 3.69 -3.43
CA VAL A 112 -10.41 3.44 -4.08
C VAL A 112 -10.60 3.56 -5.60
N PRO A 113 -10.15 4.66 -6.20
CA PRO A 113 -10.11 4.82 -7.65
C PRO A 113 -9.11 3.85 -8.28
N ILE A 114 -9.52 3.24 -9.39
CA ILE A 114 -8.72 2.31 -10.16
C ILE A 114 -8.82 2.59 -11.66
N SER A 115 -7.82 2.11 -12.39
CA SER A 115 -7.85 1.97 -13.84
C SER A 115 -7.45 0.55 -14.23
N VAL A 116 -8.25 -0.07 -15.11
CA VAL A 116 -7.95 -1.38 -15.71
C VAL A 116 -7.62 -1.17 -17.17
N TRP A 117 -6.41 -1.58 -17.56
CA TRP A 117 -5.88 -1.42 -18.90
C TRP A 117 -5.85 -2.79 -19.56
N VAL A 118 -6.42 -2.88 -20.76
CA VAL A 118 -6.54 -4.14 -21.51
C VAL A 118 -6.26 -3.92 -22.99
N PRO A 119 -5.77 -4.93 -23.73
CA PRO A 119 -5.71 -4.86 -25.19
C PRO A 119 -7.11 -4.60 -25.78
N ALA A 120 -7.22 -3.82 -26.86
CA ALA A 120 -8.53 -3.43 -27.42
C ALA A 120 -9.28 -4.58 -28.11
N ARG A 121 -8.61 -5.72 -28.35
CA ARG A 121 -9.19 -6.93 -28.91
C ARG A 121 -8.81 -8.11 -28.02
N PRO A 122 -9.36 -8.20 -26.80
CA PRO A 122 -9.16 -9.40 -26.00
C PRO A 122 -9.88 -10.55 -26.72
N THR A 123 -9.26 -11.73 -26.80
CA THR A 123 -9.91 -12.91 -27.38
C THR A 123 -11.16 -13.23 -26.52
N PRO A 124 -12.37 -13.25 -27.10
CA PRO A 124 -13.57 -13.54 -26.31
C PRO A 124 -13.47 -14.89 -25.61
N GLY A 125 -13.65 -14.92 -24.29
CA GLY A 125 -13.59 -16.14 -23.47
C GLY A 125 -12.17 -16.56 -23.03
N GLU A 126 -11.12 -15.84 -23.45
CA GLU A 126 -9.77 -16.08 -22.97
C GLU A 126 -9.50 -15.21 -21.73
N LYS A 127 -9.08 -15.86 -20.64
CA LYS A 127 -8.62 -15.18 -19.43
C LYS A 127 -7.18 -14.73 -19.64
N MET A 128 -6.88 -13.47 -19.40
CA MET A 128 -5.53 -12.92 -19.49
C MET A 128 -4.91 -12.77 -18.10
N PRO A 129 -3.60 -13.02 -17.94
CA PRO A 129 -2.94 -12.70 -16.68
C PRO A 129 -2.98 -11.19 -16.42
N LEU A 130 -3.13 -10.82 -15.15
CA LEU A 130 -3.21 -9.42 -14.72
C LEU A 130 -2.04 -9.06 -13.81
N VAL A 131 -1.49 -7.87 -14.04
CA VAL A 131 -0.49 -7.23 -13.17
C VAL A 131 -1.17 -6.11 -12.39
N ILE A 132 -1.10 -6.18 -11.06
CA ILE A 132 -1.48 -5.05 -10.19
C ILE A 132 -0.24 -4.19 -9.99
N ILE A 133 -0.29 -2.92 -10.41
CA ILE A 133 0.73 -1.92 -10.12
C ILE A 133 0.24 -1.07 -8.96
N ALA A 134 0.93 -1.18 -7.82
CA ALA A 134 0.78 -0.24 -6.71
C ALA A 134 1.73 0.95 -6.97
N PRO A 135 1.20 2.17 -7.20
CA PRO A 135 2.06 3.33 -7.44
C PRO A 135 3.05 3.56 -6.30
N GLY A 136 4.31 3.84 -6.66
CA GLY A 136 5.29 4.38 -5.72
C GLY A 136 4.93 5.81 -5.33
N HIS A 137 5.77 6.49 -4.54
CA HIS A 137 5.55 7.81 -3.92
C HIS A 137 5.38 9.02 -4.87
N HIS A 138 4.56 8.89 -5.91
CA HIS A 138 4.18 9.90 -6.88
C HIS A 138 2.87 10.56 -6.44
N PRO A 139 2.81 11.89 -6.29
CA PRO A 139 1.59 12.59 -5.86
C PRO A 139 0.37 12.33 -6.76
N ASP A 140 0.59 12.12 -8.06
CA ASP A 140 -0.47 11.90 -9.05
C ASP A 140 -0.99 10.45 -9.08
N GLY A 141 -0.46 9.57 -8.21
CA GLY A 141 -0.87 8.17 -8.14
C GLY A 141 -0.60 7.42 -9.44
N PHE A 142 -1.60 6.66 -9.92
CA PHE A 142 -1.44 5.89 -11.17
C PHE A 142 -1.40 6.77 -12.43
N ARG A 143 -1.71 8.06 -12.31
CA ARG A 143 -1.67 9.02 -13.42
C ARG A 143 -0.27 9.54 -13.67
N ASP A 144 0.70 9.21 -12.81
CA ASP A 144 2.10 9.52 -13.08
C ASP A 144 2.58 8.87 -14.40
N HIS A 145 3.42 9.61 -15.12
CA HIS A 145 3.91 9.25 -16.43
C HIS A 145 4.68 7.91 -16.47
N GLU A 146 5.48 7.60 -15.45
CA GLU A 146 6.27 6.36 -15.43
C GLU A 146 5.38 5.14 -15.20
N HIS A 147 4.35 5.25 -14.37
CA HIS A 147 3.35 4.18 -14.21
C HIS A 147 2.54 3.94 -15.49
N GLN A 148 2.10 5.01 -16.15
CA GLN A 148 1.37 4.87 -17.42
C GLN A 148 2.22 4.24 -18.52
N LYS A 149 3.50 4.63 -18.64
CA LYS A 149 4.45 4.00 -19.56
C LYS A 149 4.61 2.50 -19.29
N LEU A 150 4.77 2.12 -18.03
CA LEU A 150 4.87 0.71 -17.64
C LEU A 150 3.60 -0.05 -18.01
N ALA A 151 2.42 0.50 -17.71
CA ALA A 151 1.15 -0.11 -18.06
C ALA A 151 1.01 -0.31 -19.58
N ILE A 152 1.34 0.71 -20.39
CA ILE A 152 1.30 0.62 -21.85
C ILE A 152 2.25 -0.47 -22.36
N ASN A 153 3.47 -0.55 -21.84
CA ASN A 153 4.44 -1.57 -22.26
C ASN A 153 3.98 -2.99 -21.92
N LEU A 154 3.34 -3.20 -20.77
CA LEU A 154 2.79 -4.50 -20.37
C LEU A 154 1.59 -4.89 -21.23
N VAL A 155 0.69 -3.94 -21.50
CA VAL A 155 -0.52 -4.19 -22.30
C VAL A 155 -0.18 -4.44 -23.76
N LEU A 156 0.60 -3.56 -24.39
CA LEU A 156 0.90 -3.65 -25.82
C LEU A 156 2.05 -4.61 -26.14
N GLY A 157 3.05 -4.70 -25.25
CA GLY A 157 4.24 -5.52 -25.47
C GLY A 157 4.08 -6.96 -24.99
N ALA A 158 3.41 -7.17 -23.85
CA ALA A 158 3.26 -8.49 -23.24
C ALA A 158 1.83 -9.05 -23.33
N GLY A 159 0.85 -8.26 -23.77
CA GLY A 159 -0.54 -8.70 -23.87
C GLY A 159 -1.23 -8.91 -22.52
N LEU A 160 -0.71 -8.30 -21.45
CA LEU A 160 -1.21 -8.47 -20.08
C LEU A 160 -2.30 -7.44 -19.76
N ALA A 161 -3.27 -7.82 -18.93
CA ALA A 161 -4.10 -6.82 -18.26
C ALA A 161 -3.26 -6.12 -17.18
N VAL A 162 -3.54 -4.83 -16.96
CA VAL A 162 -2.90 -4.06 -15.90
C VAL A 162 -3.97 -3.36 -15.08
N LEU A 163 -3.93 -3.52 -13.76
CA LEU A 163 -4.75 -2.73 -12.84
C LEU A 163 -3.85 -1.82 -12.02
N MET A 164 -4.18 -0.54 -12.01
CA MET A 164 -3.55 0.44 -11.15
C MET A 164 -4.60 1.10 -10.26
N PHE A 165 -4.19 1.58 -9.10
CA PHE A 165 -5.08 2.21 -8.12
C PHE A 165 -4.40 3.39 -7.44
N ASP A 166 -5.19 4.28 -6.85
CA ASP A 166 -4.64 5.35 -6.01
C ASP A 166 -4.49 4.86 -4.56
N PRO A 167 -3.26 4.83 -4.00
CA PRO A 167 -3.09 4.57 -2.57
C PRO A 167 -3.58 5.74 -1.71
N ILE A 168 -3.72 5.51 -0.41
CA ILE A 168 -4.02 6.57 0.57
C ILE A 168 -3.00 7.70 0.40
N ALA A 169 -3.47 8.95 0.33
CA ALA A 169 -2.70 10.17 0.14
C ALA A 169 -2.00 10.32 -1.23
N GLN A 170 -2.56 9.70 -2.27
CA GLN A 170 -2.10 9.85 -3.66
C GLN A 170 -3.28 9.98 -4.63
N GLY A 171 -3.06 10.62 -5.78
CA GLY A 171 -4.05 10.77 -6.85
C GLY A 171 -5.35 11.40 -6.34
N GLU A 172 -6.48 10.73 -6.57
CA GLU A 172 -7.80 11.21 -6.11
C GLU A 172 -8.05 10.96 -4.62
N ARG A 173 -7.13 10.30 -3.92
CA ARG A 173 -7.24 9.99 -2.49
C ARG A 173 -6.31 10.84 -1.65
N HIS A 174 -6.09 12.10 -2.00
CA HIS A 174 -5.44 13.05 -1.09
C HIS A 174 -6.41 13.50 0.02
N GLN A 175 -6.21 13.03 1.25
CA GLN A 175 -7.10 13.29 2.39
C GLN A 175 -7.03 14.73 2.93
N PHE A 176 -6.06 15.51 2.49
CA PHE A 176 -5.73 16.82 3.09
C PHE A 176 -5.90 18.00 2.12
N ILE A 177 -6.38 17.76 0.90
CA ILE A 177 -6.70 18.83 -0.06
C ILE A 177 -7.78 19.75 0.53
N GLY A 178 -7.62 21.06 0.34
CA GLY A 178 -8.63 22.05 0.74
C GLY A 178 -8.74 22.33 2.24
N ARG A 179 -7.96 21.64 3.09
CA ARG A 179 -7.86 22.00 4.51
C ARG A 179 -6.88 23.17 4.67
N ASN A 180 -7.42 24.35 4.98
CA ASN A 180 -6.65 25.47 5.50
C ASN A 180 -6.31 25.17 6.95
N PHE A 181 -5.28 24.38 7.17
CA PHE A 181 -4.72 24.22 8.50
C PHE A 181 -4.05 25.54 8.91
N THR A 182 -4.43 26.05 10.07
CA THR A 182 -3.70 27.15 10.71
C THR A 182 -2.39 26.60 11.33
N ALA A 183 -1.38 27.47 11.50
CA ALA A 183 -0.14 27.11 12.19
C ALA A 183 -0.48 26.44 13.53
N GLY A 184 -0.07 25.18 13.73
CA GLY A 184 -0.33 24.43 14.96
C GLY A 184 -1.40 23.35 14.87
N GLU A 185 -2.37 23.41 13.95
CA GLU A 185 -3.37 22.33 13.80
C GLU A 185 -2.80 21.07 13.13
N CYS A 186 -1.75 21.23 12.31
CA CYS A 186 -1.01 20.14 11.68
C CYS A 186 0.23 19.69 12.46
N GLY A 187 0.48 20.24 13.66
CA GLY A 187 1.69 19.95 14.46
C GLY A 187 2.98 20.60 13.94
N PHE A 188 2.89 21.43 12.89
CA PHE A 188 3.97 22.19 12.29
C PHE A 188 3.53 23.66 12.08
N ASP A 189 4.48 24.59 11.93
CA ASP A 189 4.16 26.01 11.69
C ASP A 189 3.39 26.21 10.35
N ALA A 190 2.70 27.34 10.13
CA ALA A 190 1.87 27.55 8.94
C ALA A 190 2.65 27.56 7.61
N ALA A 191 3.93 27.95 7.62
CA ALA A 191 4.80 27.83 6.45
C ALA A 191 5.19 26.36 6.18
N SER A 192 5.17 25.55 7.24
CA SER A 192 5.40 24.12 7.34
C SER A 192 4.10 23.34 7.48
N CYS A 193 2.95 23.89 7.08
CA CYS A 193 1.74 23.08 7.05
C CYS A 193 1.73 22.24 5.77
N LEU A 194 2.53 21.17 5.87
CA LEU A 194 3.17 20.44 4.79
C LEU A 194 2.24 19.42 4.11
N VAL A 195 0.97 19.73 3.93
CA VAL A 195 0.04 18.78 3.29
C VAL A 195 -0.62 19.33 2.03
N HIS A 196 -0.47 20.63 1.75
CA HIS A 196 -1.13 21.25 0.61
C HIS A 196 -0.34 21.16 -0.72
N LYS A 197 0.97 20.82 -0.70
CA LYS A 197 1.84 20.75 -1.89
C LYS A 197 3.09 19.86 -1.72
N GLN A 198 3.06 18.90 -0.81
CA GLN A 198 4.25 18.18 -0.37
C GLN A 198 4.16 16.71 -0.76
N PRO A 199 5.28 15.98 -0.84
CA PRO A 199 5.29 14.59 -1.29
C PRO A 199 4.31 13.76 -0.47
N CYS A 200 3.61 12.84 -1.13
CA CYS A 200 2.62 11.92 -0.53
C CYS A 200 3.14 11.23 0.74
N THR A 201 4.47 11.03 0.86
CA THR A 201 5.16 10.54 2.07
C THR A 201 4.81 11.32 3.33
N ARG A 202 4.74 12.65 3.30
CA ARG A 202 4.41 13.44 4.50
C ARG A 202 2.97 13.22 4.96
N ALA A 203 2.06 13.03 4.02
CA ALA A 203 0.68 12.68 4.34
C ALA A 203 0.58 11.25 4.86
N HIS A 204 1.36 10.30 4.32
CA HIS A 204 1.49 8.96 4.91
C HIS A 204 1.99 9.03 6.35
N ASP A 205 3.02 9.84 6.62
CA ASP A 205 3.57 10.00 7.98
C ASP A 205 2.53 10.59 8.93
N ALA A 206 1.83 11.65 8.52
CA ALA A 206 0.80 12.29 9.34
C ALA A 206 -0.36 11.32 9.68
N ILE A 207 -0.86 10.58 8.69
CA ILE A 207 -1.91 9.55 8.91
C ILE A 207 -1.34 8.40 9.75
N GLY A 208 -0.11 7.98 9.47
CA GLY A 208 0.58 6.91 10.17
C GLY A 208 0.76 7.20 11.65
N GLN A 209 1.13 8.43 12.01
CA GLN A 209 1.23 8.87 13.41
C GLN A 209 -0.12 8.82 14.12
N GLN A 210 -1.20 9.28 13.47
CA GLN A 210 -2.54 9.21 14.03
C GLN A 210 -2.97 7.75 14.28
N LEU A 211 -2.71 6.87 13.32
CA LEU A 211 -3.01 5.44 13.45
C LEU A 211 -2.14 4.78 14.51
N PHE A 212 -0.87 5.17 14.63
CA PHE A 212 0.06 4.62 15.61
C PHE A 212 -0.42 4.87 17.05
N LEU A 213 -0.99 6.04 17.33
CA LEU A 213 -1.61 6.35 18.64
C LEU A 213 -2.81 5.44 18.96
N LEU A 214 -3.43 4.86 17.93
CA LEU A 214 -4.52 3.90 18.06
C LEU A 214 -4.02 2.45 18.04
N SER A 215 -2.70 2.23 18.15
CA SER A 215 -2.05 0.92 17.97
C SER A 215 -2.37 0.28 16.62
N ARG A 216 -2.53 1.11 15.57
CA ARG A 216 -2.81 0.67 14.19
C ARG A 216 -1.67 1.05 13.26
N SER A 217 -1.50 0.26 12.21
CA SER A 217 -0.53 0.53 11.16
C SER A 217 -1.20 1.05 9.89
N LEU A 218 -0.69 2.12 9.31
CA LEU A 218 -1.13 2.59 7.99
C LEU A 218 -0.91 1.52 6.90
N ALA A 219 0.13 0.68 7.05
CA ALA A 219 0.38 -0.44 6.14
C ALA A 219 -0.80 -1.41 6.07
N ALA A 220 -1.52 -1.60 7.18
CA ALA A 220 -2.71 -2.46 7.21
C ALA A 220 -3.79 -1.98 6.25
N TYR A 221 -3.99 -0.65 6.15
CA TYR A 221 -4.98 -0.04 5.29
C TYR A 221 -4.60 -0.15 3.81
N PHE A 222 -3.31 0.05 3.49
CA PHE A 222 -2.79 -0.16 2.14
C PHE A 222 -2.96 -1.62 1.70
N ILE A 223 -2.53 -2.57 2.53
CA ILE A 223 -2.62 -3.99 2.17
C ILE A 223 -4.08 -4.42 2.08
N HIS A 224 -4.94 -3.94 2.97
CA HIS A 224 -6.38 -4.21 2.88
C HIS A 224 -6.97 -3.71 1.56
N ASP A 225 -6.62 -2.50 1.09
CA ASP A 225 -7.10 -2.01 -0.20
C ASP A 225 -6.66 -2.93 -1.35
N VAL A 226 -5.39 -3.39 -1.34
CA VAL A 226 -4.87 -4.34 -2.33
C VAL A 226 -5.58 -5.70 -2.25
N MET A 227 -5.83 -6.24 -1.06
CA MET A 227 -6.57 -7.50 -0.88
C MET A 227 -7.98 -7.39 -1.47
N ARG A 228 -8.68 -6.28 -1.23
CA ARG A 228 -10.03 -6.05 -1.79
C ARG A 228 -10.01 -5.86 -3.30
N ILE A 229 -8.94 -5.27 -3.85
CA ILE A 229 -8.71 -5.22 -5.30
C ILE A 229 -8.53 -6.63 -5.86
N ILE A 230 -7.79 -7.51 -5.18
CA ILE A 230 -7.65 -8.91 -5.59
C ILE A 230 -8.99 -9.63 -5.54
N ASP A 231 -9.79 -9.46 -4.48
CA ASP A 231 -11.15 -10.01 -4.40
C ASP A 231 -12.04 -9.53 -5.57
N PHE A 232 -11.90 -8.26 -5.96
CA PHE A 232 -12.58 -7.73 -7.15
C PHE A 232 -12.11 -8.39 -8.45
N VAL A 233 -10.80 -8.50 -8.66
CA VAL A 233 -10.24 -9.13 -9.86
C VAL A 233 -10.73 -10.57 -9.99
N VAL A 234 -10.58 -11.37 -8.93
CA VAL A 234 -10.93 -12.80 -8.93
C VAL A 234 -12.43 -13.03 -9.06
N GLY A 235 -13.28 -12.19 -8.46
CA GLY A 235 -14.71 -12.44 -8.41
C GLY A 235 -15.59 -11.61 -9.34
N LYS A 236 -15.07 -10.59 -10.03
CA LYS A 236 -15.85 -9.71 -10.93
C LYS A 236 -15.22 -9.48 -12.31
N LEU A 237 -13.91 -9.66 -12.47
CA LEU A 237 -13.23 -9.30 -13.71
C LEU A 237 -13.21 -10.51 -14.65
N GLU A 238 -14.25 -10.64 -15.47
CA GLU A 238 -14.57 -11.85 -16.26
C GLU A 238 -13.48 -12.29 -17.25
N TYR A 239 -12.61 -11.37 -17.67
CA TYR A 239 -11.55 -11.62 -18.66
C TYR A 239 -10.17 -11.83 -18.04
N VAL A 240 -10.05 -12.03 -16.72
CA VAL A 240 -8.77 -12.21 -16.02
C VAL A 240 -8.65 -13.59 -15.39
N ASP A 241 -7.43 -14.15 -15.40
CA ASP A 241 -7.08 -15.40 -14.70
C ASP A 241 -6.51 -15.17 -13.30
#